data_AF-A0A7V9NLP9-F1
#
_entry.id   AF-A0A7V9NLP9-F1
#
_cell.length_a   1.000
_cell.length_b   1.000
_cell.length_c   1.000
_cell.angle_alpha   90.00
_cell.angle_beta   90.00
_cell.angle_gamma   90.00
#
_symmetry.space_group_name_H-M   'P 1'
#
loop_
_entity.id
_entity.type
_entity.pdbx_description
1 polymer ?
#
loop_
_entity_poly.entity_id
_entity_poly.type
_entity_poly.pdbx_seq_one_letter_code
_entity_poly.pdbx_strand_id
1 'polypeptide(L)'
;MKAVPPPLKFISKEEKKLLEAETDVKSRTKLALTLIDAKLKEAEALNTQQKYREMFERLGNFHALVDNTLDFLDRNDNGRGKVLNNFKRLEMSLRTYLTRLELIRRELPLEYEFYVRNLAKYIRSARAKAVEPLFGETVLPNNNN
;
A
#
# COMPACT_ATOMS: atom_id res chain seq x y z
N MET A 1 2.56 -29.95 -1.64
CA MET A 1 3.46 -28.88 -1.12
C MET A 1 2.66 -27.99 -0.18
N LYS A 2 3.17 -27.72 1.03
CA LYS A 2 2.48 -26.90 2.04
C LYS A 2 2.96 -25.45 1.90
N ALA A 3 2.06 -24.53 1.57
CA ALA A 3 2.41 -23.12 1.52
C ALA A 3 2.78 -22.60 2.92
N VAL A 4 3.76 -21.70 2.98
CA VAL A 4 4.12 -21.02 4.23
C VAL A 4 2.93 -20.15 4.67
N PRO A 5 2.58 -20.12 5.97
CA PRO A 5 1.49 -19.28 6.44
C PRO A 5 1.75 -17.80 6.11
N PRO A 6 0.70 -17.02 5.82
CA PRO A 6 0.84 -15.58 5.65
C PRO A 6 1.50 -14.93 6.88
N PRO A 7 2.36 -13.90 6.69
CA PRO A 7 2.91 -13.15 7.79
C PRO A 7 1.81 -12.38 8.53
N LEU A 8 2.06 -12.12 9.81
CA LEU A 8 1.22 -11.23 10.59
C LEU A 8 1.33 -9.81 10.03
N LYS A 9 0.18 -9.17 9.82
CA LYS A 9 0.11 -7.74 9.47
C LYS A 9 0.16 -6.92 10.75
N PHE A 10 1.18 -6.11 10.92
CA PHE A 10 1.22 -5.14 12.01
C PHE A 10 2.05 -3.91 11.63
N ILE A 11 1.78 -2.80 12.31
CA ILE A 11 2.57 -1.56 12.24
C ILE A 11 3.27 -1.44 13.61
N SER A 12 4.54 -1.05 13.64
CA SER A 12 5.23 -0.89 14.93
C SER A 12 4.58 0.22 15.77
N LYS A 13 4.79 0.19 17.09
CA LYS A 13 4.24 1.24 17.97
C LYS A 13 4.81 2.61 17.61
N GLU A 14 6.07 2.65 17.22
CA GLU A 14 6.81 3.84 16.82
C GLU A 14 6.26 4.40 15.50
N GLU A 15 6.07 3.56 14.49
CA GLU A 15 5.49 3.95 13.20
C GLU A 15 4.06 4.46 13.36
N LYS A 16 3.26 3.77 14.17
CA LYS A 16 1.90 4.19 14.49
C LYS A 16 1.90 5.56 15.17
N LYS A 17 2.76 5.77 16.17
CA LYS A 17 2.91 7.06 16.85
C LYS A 17 3.33 8.17 15.89
N LEU A 18 4.27 7.90 14.98
CA LEU A 18 4.71 8.87 13.97
C LEU A 18 3.57 9.26 13.03
N LEU A 19 2.79 8.29 12.56
CA LEU A 19 1.63 8.53 11.70
C LEU A 19 0.50 9.27 12.43
N GLU A 20 0.27 9.00 13.71
CA GLU A 20 -0.77 9.67 14.50
C GLU A 20 -0.36 11.09 14.93
N ALA A 21 0.94 11.37 15.04
CA ALA A 21 1.45 12.70 15.34
C ALA A 21 1.30 13.69 14.17
N GLU A 22 1.19 13.19 12.93
CA GLU A 22 1.06 14.03 11.75
C GLU A 22 -0.42 14.31 11.43
N THR A 23 -0.86 15.54 11.69
CA THR A 23 -2.27 15.95 11.53
C THR A 23 -2.61 16.39 10.12
N ASP A 24 -1.63 16.87 9.35
CA ASP A 24 -1.89 17.28 7.97
C ASP A 24 -2.01 16.05 7.05
N VAL A 25 -3.13 15.93 6.35
CA VAL A 25 -3.44 14.77 5.48
C VAL A 25 -2.33 14.55 4.45
N LYS A 26 -1.81 15.62 3.85
CA LYS A 26 -0.79 15.54 2.80
C LYS A 26 0.56 15.09 3.38
N SER A 27 0.99 15.68 4.49
CA SER A 27 2.23 15.29 5.18
C SER A 27 2.15 13.85 5.70
N ARG A 28 1.02 13.46 6.30
CA ARG A 28 0.82 12.09 6.79
C ARG A 28 0.85 11.08 5.65
N THR A 29 0.23 11.39 4.52
CA THR A 29 0.27 10.53 3.32
C THR A 29 1.70 10.36 2.83
N LYS A 30 2.50 11.43 2.76
CA LYS A 30 3.91 11.35 2.36
C LYS A 30 4.71 10.48 3.33
N LEU A 31 4.56 10.70 4.63
CA LEU A 31 5.22 9.91 5.67
C LEU A 31 4.87 8.43 5.53
N ALA A 32 3.60 8.09 5.37
CA ALA A 32 3.14 6.73 5.18
C ALA A 32 3.78 6.08 3.94
N LEU A 33 3.83 6.80 2.81
CA LEU A 33 4.47 6.29 1.58
C LEU A 33 5.98 6.08 1.76
N THR A 34 6.66 6.93 2.53
CA THR A 34 8.07 6.72 2.89
C THR A 34 8.26 5.45 3.72
N LEU A 35 7.40 5.20 4.70
CA LEU A 35 7.45 3.99 5.52
C LEU A 35 7.13 2.73 4.70
N ILE A 36 6.11 2.79 3.85
CA ILE A 36 5.73 1.70 2.93
C ILE A 36 6.90 1.35 2.01
N ASP A 37 7.52 2.36 1.38
CA ASP A 37 8.67 2.17 0.49
C ASP A 37 9.85 1.52 1.22
N ALA A 38 10.15 1.99 2.44
CA ALA A 38 11.21 1.43 3.27
C ALA A 38 10.98 -0.06 3.57
N LYS A 39 9.77 -0.47 3.95
CA LYS A 39 9.45 -1.89 4.20
C LYS A 39 9.61 -2.76 2.96
N LEU A 40 9.19 -2.26 1.80
CA LEU A 40 9.37 -2.99 0.56
C LEU A 40 10.85 -3.11 0.18
N LYS A 41 11.63 -2.03 0.37
CA LYS A 41 13.08 -2.04 0.10
C LYS A 41 13.83 -2.99 1.02
N GLU A 42 13.46 -3.06 2.30
CA GLU A 42 13.98 -4.04 3.24
C GLU A 42 13.63 -5.47 2.81
N ALA A 43 12.39 -5.70 2.37
CA ALA A 43 11.98 -7.01 1.85
C ALA A 43 12.79 -7.42 0.61
N GLU A 44 13.02 -6.52 -0.33
CA GLU A 44 13.86 -6.79 -1.51
C GLU A 44 15.29 -7.19 -1.11
N ALA A 45 15.91 -6.45 -0.18
CA ALA A 45 17.25 -6.76 0.31
C ALA A 45 17.33 -8.13 1.01
N LEU A 46 16.28 -8.51 1.75
CA LEU A 46 16.17 -9.81 2.41
C LEU A 46 15.92 -10.94 1.41
N ASN A 47 15.17 -10.68 0.33
CA ASN A 47 14.96 -11.63 -0.77
C ASN A 47 16.29 -11.98 -1.44
N THR A 48 17.12 -10.98 -1.76
CA THR A 48 18.46 -11.19 -2.33
C THR A 48 19.37 -11.99 -1.40
N GLN A 49 19.22 -11.83 -0.08
CA GLN A 49 19.95 -12.60 0.94
C GLN A 49 19.33 -13.98 1.21
N GLN A 50 18.24 -14.35 0.54
CA GLN A 50 17.48 -15.59 0.78
C GLN A 50 16.93 -15.72 2.21
N LYS A 51 16.79 -14.60 2.92
CA LYS A 51 16.23 -14.54 4.28
C LYS A 51 14.71 -14.42 4.23
N TYR A 52 14.06 -15.47 3.72
CA TYR A 52 12.64 -15.44 3.35
C TYR A 52 11.68 -15.21 4.52
N ARG A 53 12.00 -15.73 5.72
CA ARG A 53 11.17 -15.50 6.92
C ARG A 53 11.12 -14.02 7.29
N GLU A 54 12.27 -13.38 7.37
CA GLU A 54 12.38 -11.95 7.69
C GLU A 54 11.77 -11.09 6.58
N MET A 55 11.98 -11.48 5.32
CA MET A 55 11.33 -10.83 4.18
C MET A 55 9.80 -10.86 4.33
N PHE A 56 9.23 -11.99 4.74
CA PHE A 56 7.79 -12.14 4.96
C PHE A 56 7.28 -11.19 6.03
N GLU A 57 8.00 -11.05 7.13
CA GLU A 57 7.65 -10.08 8.18
C GLU A 57 7.61 -8.66 7.62
N ARG A 58 8.64 -8.25 6.84
CA ARG A 58 8.65 -6.93 6.19
C ARG A 58 7.49 -6.75 5.21
N LEU A 59 7.13 -7.77 4.44
CA LEU A 59 5.96 -7.73 3.56
C LEU A 59 4.63 -7.67 4.34
N GLY A 60 4.57 -8.26 5.54
CA GLY A 60 3.44 -8.11 6.47
C GLY A 60 3.31 -6.67 6.98
N ASN A 61 4.42 -6.03 7.35
CA ASN A 61 4.46 -4.61 7.75
C ASN A 61 4.07 -3.69 6.59
N PHE A 62 4.64 -3.92 5.40
CA PHE A 62 4.28 -3.22 4.17
C PHE A 62 2.77 -3.26 3.93
N HIS A 63 2.17 -4.45 4.00
CA HIS A 63 0.74 -4.64 3.82
C HIS A 63 -0.07 -3.83 4.84
N ALA A 64 0.29 -3.92 6.13
CA ALA A 64 -0.41 -3.21 7.18
C ALA A 64 -0.37 -1.68 7.00
N LEU A 65 0.76 -1.12 6.55
CA LEU A 65 0.89 0.30 6.27
C LEU A 65 0.05 0.75 5.07
N VAL A 66 -0.05 -0.08 4.02
CA VAL A 66 -0.94 0.19 2.89
C VAL A 66 -2.40 0.22 3.35
N ASP A 67 -2.83 -0.78 4.13
CA ASP A 67 -4.19 -0.85 4.71
C ASP A 67 -4.49 0.41 5.54
N ASN A 68 -3.60 0.78 6.45
CA ASN A 68 -3.76 1.98 7.27
C ASN A 68 -3.84 3.28 6.46
N THR A 69 -3.06 3.37 5.38
CA THR A 69 -3.04 4.56 4.54
C THR A 69 -4.34 4.71 3.77
N LEU A 70 -4.86 3.62 3.18
CA LEU A 70 -6.15 3.62 2.52
C LEU A 70 -7.27 4.01 3.49
N ASP A 71 -7.35 3.34 4.64
CA ASP A 71 -8.37 3.62 5.66
C ASP A 71 -8.33 5.07 6.13
N PHE A 72 -7.13 5.63 6.30
CA PHE A 72 -6.99 7.03 6.68
C PHE A 72 -7.50 7.98 5.58
N LEU A 73 -7.12 7.74 4.32
CA LEU A 73 -7.55 8.62 3.22
C LEU A 73 -9.06 8.55 3.03
N ASP A 74 -9.64 7.36 3.11
CA ASP A 74 -11.08 7.13 3.02
C ASP A 74 -11.84 7.89 4.13
N ARG A 75 -11.38 7.78 5.38
CA ARG A 75 -11.97 8.53 6.51
C ARG A 75 -11.85 10.06 6.40
N ASN A 76 -10.84 10.55 5.68
CA ASN A 76 -10.60 11.98 5.50
C ASN A 76 -11.21 12.52 4.20
N ASP A 77 -11.76 11.65 3.34
CA ASP A 77 -12.46 12.08 2.16
C ASP A 77 -13.83 12.67 2.55
N ASN A 78 -13.95 13.99 2.39
CA ASN A 78 -15.18 14.72 2.67
C ASN A 78 -15.95 15.09 1.38
N GLY A 79 -15.59 14.47 0.26
CA GLY A 79 -16.24 14.71 -1.05
C GLY A 79 -15.93 16.08 -1.66
N ARG A 80 -15.07 16.91 -1.05
CA ARG A 80 -14.71 18.25 -1.55
C ARG A 80 -13.42 18.28 -2.38
N GLY A 81 -12.98 17.12 -2.85
CA GLY A 81 -11.81 16.98 -3.72
C GLY A 81 -10.43 17.18 -3.05
N LYS A 82 -10.37 17.63 -1.79
CA LYS A 82 -9.10 17.99 -1.11
C LYS A 82 -8.15 16.79 -0.93
N VAL A 83 -8.68 15.58 -0.84
CA VAL A 83 -7.89 14.35 -0.63
C VAL A 83 -7.54 13.64 -1.94
N LEU A 84 -8.11 14.05 -3.09
CA LEU A 84 -7.89 13.42 -4.40
C LEU A 84 -6.41 13.39 -4.80
N ASN A 85 -5.67 14.48 -4.52
CA ASN A 85 -4.23 14.51 -4.78
C ASN A 85 -3.45 13.48 -3.95
N ASN A 86 -3.93 13.13 -2.76
CA ASN A 86 -3.32 12.12 -1.91
C ASN A 86 -3.68 10.71 -2.39
N PHE A 87 -4.93 10.48 -2.82
CA PHE A 87 -5.34 9.24 -3.48
C PHE A 87 -4.55 8.98 -4.76
N LYS A 88 -4.42 9.99 -5.63
CA LYS A 88 -3.60 9.92 -6.84
C LYS A 88 -2.14 9.58 -6.52
N ARG A 89 -1.57 10.21 -5.48
CA ARG A 89 -0.21 9.93 -5.02
C ARG A 89 -0.08 8.48 -4.55
N LEU A 90 -1.01 8.00 -3.75
CA LEU A 90 -1.05 6.61 -3.28
C LEU A 90 -1.15 5.63 -4.46
N GLU A 91 -2.07 5.85 -5.40
CA GLU A 91 -2.24 5.02 -6.59
C GLU A 91 -0.92 4.89 -7.37
N MET A 92 -0.25 6.02 -7.64
CA MET A 92 1.00 6.04 -8.39
C MET A 92 2.09 5.24 -7.66
N SER A 93 2.19 5.38 -6.34
CA SER A 93 3.12 4.60 -5.52
C SER A 93 2.79 3.10 -5.54
N LEU A 94 1.52 2.73 -5.36
CA LEU A 94 1.06 1.34 -5.41
C LEU A 94 1.35 0.69 -6.77
N ARG A 95 1.30 1.45 -7.87
CA ARG A 95 1.68 0.98 -9.20
C ARG A 95 3.15 0.56 -9.25
N THR A 96 4.04 1.39 -8.70
CA THR A 96 5.47 1.07 -8.59
C THR A 96 5.70 -0.15 -7.69
N TYR A 97 5.00 -0.22 -6.55
CA TYR A 97 5.14 -1.34 -5.62
C TYR A 97 4.66 -2.67 -6.21
N LEU A 98 3.62 -2.66 -7.04
CA LEU A 98 3.15 -3.87 -7.73
C LEU A 98 4.26 -4.48 -8.60
N THR A 99 4.97 -3.67 -9.38
CA THR A 99 6.08 -4.15 -10.22
C THR A 99 7.18 -4.79 -9.38
N ARG A 100 7.54 -4.16 -8.25
CA ARG A 100 8.56 -4.65 -7.31
C ARG A 100 8.16 -5.96 -6.63
N LEU A 101 6.90 -6.10 -6.22
CA LEU A 101 6.37 -7.35 -5.67
C LEU A 101 6.40 -8.50 -6.68
N GLU A 102 6.12 -8.22 -7.97
CA GLU A 102 6.22 -9.24 -9.02
C GLU A 102 7.66 -9.66 -9.28
N LEU A 103 8.65 -8.77 -9.09
CA LEU A 103 10.07 -9.14 -9.16
C LEU A 103 10.44 -10.11 -8.02
N ILE A 104 10.10 -9.77 -6.76
CA ILE A 104 10.28 -10.67 -5.62
C ILE A 104 9.63 -12.02 -5.90
N ARG A 105 8.37 -12.03 -6.35
CA ARG A 105 7.61 -13.27 -6.61
C ARG A 105 8.33 -14.23 -7.56
N ARG A 106 8.98 -13.70 -8.61
CA ARG A 106 9.66 -14.51 -9.63
C ARG A 106 10.89 -15.24 -9.10
N GLU A 107 11.49 -14.73 -8.03
CA GLU A 107 12.73 -15.27 -7.44
C GLU A 107 12.44 -16.23 -6.27
N LEU A 108 11.19 -16.32 -5.83
CA LEU A 108 10.82 -17.10 -4.65
C LEU A 108 10.66 -18.59 -4.95
N PRO A 109 11.05 -19.46 -3.99
CA PRO A 109 10.60 -20.85 -3.97
C PRO A 109 9.07 -20.93 -3.92
N LEU A 110 8.51 -21.98 -4.53
CA LEU A 110 7.05 -22.19 -4.66
C LEU A 110 6.27 -22.07 -3.34
N GLU A 111 6.87 -22.47 -2.22
CA GLU A 111 6.23 -22.44 -0.90
C GLU A 111 5.99 -21.02 -0.35
N TYR A 112 6.78 -20.03 -0.79
CA TYR A 112 6.64 -18.61 -0.41
C TYR A 112 5.88 -17.79 -1.48
N GLU A 113 5.85 -18.26 -2.73
CA GLU A 113 5.23 -17.52 -3.84
C GLU A 113 3.74 -17.19 -3.59
N PHE A 114 3.01 -18.10 -2.93
CA PHE A 114 1.56 -17.99 -2.74
C PHE A 114 1.16 -16.69 -2.04
N TYR A 115 1.84 -16.33 -0.95
CA TYR A 115 1.54 -15.10 -0.21
C TYR A 115 1.84 -13.86 -1.04
N VAL A 116 3.02 -13.79 -1.67
CA VAL A 116 3.43 -12.61 -2.46
C VAL A 116 2.49 -12.39 -3.65
N ARG A 117 2.03 -13.48 -4.28
CA ARG A 117 0.99 -13.40 -5.32
C ARG A 117 -0.32 -12.81 -4.81
N ASN A 118 -0.76 -13.20 -3.62
CA ASN A 118 -1.98 -12.66 -3.03
C ASN A 118 -1.81 -11.20 -2.60
N LEU A 119 -0.63 -10.83 -2.10
CA LEU A 119 -0.28 -9.44 -1.82
C LEU A 119 -0.30 -8.59 -3.11
N ALA A 120 0.28 -9.07 -4.20
CA ALA A 120 0.22 -8.37 -5.50
C ALA A 120 -1.22 -8.18 -6.00
N LYS A 121 -2.08 -9.20 -5.85
CA LYS A 121 -3.52 -9.08 -6.14
C LYS A 121 -4.18 -8.02 -5.25
N TYR A 122 -3.87 -8.03 -3.95
CA TYR A 122 -4.37 -7.04 -3.00
C TYR A 122 -3.96 -5.62 -3.41
N ILE A 123 -2.69 -5.39 -3.75
CA ILE A 123 -2.20 -4.08 -4.22
C ILE A 123 -2.92 -3.64 -5.50
N ARG A 124 -3.25 -4.57 -6.41
CA ARG A 124 -4.07 -4.25 -7.58
C ARG A 124 -5.48 -3.78 -7.19
N SER A 125 -6.12 -4.43 -6.22
CA SER A 125 -7.43 -4.01 -5.69
C SER A 125 -7.36 -2.68 -4.94
N ALA A 126 -6.33 -2.47 -4.11
CA ALA A 126 -6.05 -1.20 -3.43
C ALA A 126 -5.90 -0.04 -4.42
N ARG A 127 -5.23 -0.27 -5.55
CA ARG A 127 -5.14 0.72 -6.64
C ARG A 127 -6.50 1.07 -7.22
N ALA A 128 -7.33 0.07 -7.50
CA ALA A 128 -8.68 0.32 -8.01
C ALA A 128 -9.48 1.20 -7.03
N LYS A 129 -9.43 0.89 -5.73
CA LYS A 129 -10.05 1.72 -4.68
C LYS A 129 -9.49 3.14 -4.64
N ALA A 130 -8.17 3.31 -4.74
CA ALA A 130 -7.55 4.63 -4.73
C ALA A 130 -7.89 5.48 -5.98
N VAL A 131 -8.39 4.84 -7.04
CA VAL A 131 -8.81 5.51 -8.28
C VAL A 131 -10.27 5.95 -8.23
N GLU A 132 -11.14 5.22 -7.54
CA GLU A 132 -12.59 5.50 -7.46
C GLU A 132 -12.91 6.96 -7.12
N PRO A 133 -12.30 7.61 -6.09
CA PRO A 133 -12.59 9.01 -5.77
C PRO A 133 -12.24 10.00 -6.90
N LEU A 134 -11.30 9.65 -7.80
CA LEU A 134 -10.85 10.55 -8.87
C LEU A 134 -11.89 10.76 -9.98
N PHE A 135 -12.94 9.93 -10.02
CA PHE A 135 -13.97 9.95 -11.07
C PHE A 135 -15.35 10.41 -10.56
N GLY A 136 -15.46 10.86 -9.31
CA GLY A 136 -16.74 11.26 -8.70
C GLY A 136 -17.36 12.57 -9.22
N GLU A 137 -16.61 13.42 -9.94
CA GLU A 137 -17.10 14.70 -10.49
C GLU A 137 -16.93 14.83 -12.01
N THR A 138 -17.62 14.00 -12.78
CA THR A 138 -17.90 14.23 -14.22
C THR A 138 -19.10 13.33 -14.58
N VAL A 139 -20.30 13.77 -15.00
CA VAL A 139 -20.68 14.80 -15.99
C VAL A 139 -22.16 15.17 -15.77
N LEU A 140 -22.50 16.47 -15.64
CA LEU A 140 -23.65 17.07 -16.32
C LEU A 140 -23.35 18.57 -16.51
N PRO A 141 -23.27 19.09 -17.75
CA PRO A 141 -23.28 20.54 -17.96
C PRO A 141 -24.65 21.07 -17.53
N ASN A 142 -24.67 22.08 -16.66
CA ASN A 142 -25.88 22.85 -16.37
C ASN A 142 -26.31 23.58 -17.65
N ASN A 143 -27.17 22.97 -18.45
CA ASN A 143 -28.04 23.69 -19.37
C ASN A 143 -29.18 24.28 -18.55
N ASN A 144 -28.94 25.46 -17.97
CA ASN A 144 -30.03 26.30 -17.51
C ASN A 144 -30.59 27.04 -18.73
N ASN A 145 -31.79 26.62 -19.17
CA ASN A 145 -32.70 27.43 -19.97
C ASN A 145 -33.31 28.54 -19.11
#